data_AF-A0A1M5Y7P3-F1
#
_entry.id   AF-A0A1M5Y7P3-F1
#
_cell.length_a   1.000
_cell.length_b   1.000
_cell.length_c   1.000
_cell.angle_alpha   90.00
_cell.angle_beta   90.00
_cell.angle_gamma   90.00
#
_symmetry.space_group_name_H-M   'P 1'
#
loop_
_entity.id
_entity.type
_entity.pdbx_description
1 polymer ?
#
loop_
_entity_poly.entity_id
_entity_poly.type
_entity_poly.pdbx_seq_one_letter_code
_entity_poly.pdbx_strand_id
1 'polypeptide(L)'
;MIIRQLKQQHYERLHDYLARNAHAEPLDAGCTVRLSVNGVDYAVKIQPEKHCRMAVLQALRIDRDGAGPRYELITKGNLLSSFLEILIDQGASQ
;
A
#
# COMPACT_ATOMS: atom_id res chain seq x y z
N MET A 1 9.07 -1.23 -7.48
CA MET A 1 7.75 -1.69 -7.96
C MET A 1 7.68 -3.21 -7.98
N ILE A 2 6.58 -3.79 -7.50
CA ILE A 2 6.20 -5.19 -7.71
C ILE A 2 4.79 -5.25 -8.31
N ILE A 3 4.47 -6.32 -9.03
CA ILE A 3 3.12 -6.62 -9.49
C ILE A 3 2.78 -8.04 -9.06
N ARG A 4 1.61 -8.23 -8.46
CA ARG A 4 1.14 -9.55 -8.00
C ARG A 4 -0.24 -9.84 -8.55
N GLN A 5 -0.40 -11.09 -9.00
CA GLN A 5 -1.70 -11.67 -9.30
C GLN A 5 -2.34 -12.09 -7.98
N LEU A 6 -3.53 -11.58 -7.69
CA LEU A 6 -4.30 -11.98 -6.52
C LEU A 6 -5.43 -12.94 -6.93
N LYS A 7 -5.90 -13.74 -5.96
CA LYS A 7 -7.18 -14.44 -6.08
C LYS A 7 -8.29 -13.40 -6.12
N GLN A 8 -9.34 -13.65 -6.91
CA GLN A 8 -10.43 -12.71 -7.14
C GLN A 8 -11.02 -12.14 -5.84
N GLN A 9 -11.33 -13.01 -4.87
CA GLN A 9 -11.86 -12.59 -3.56
C GLN A 9 -10.93 -11.64 -2.79
N HIS A 10 -9.60 -11.88 -2.82
CA HIS A 10 -8.64 -11.00 -2.15
C HIS A 10 -8.50 -9.67 -2.91
N TYR A 11 -8.55 -9.71 -4.24
CA TYR A 11 -8.51 -8.53 -5.07
C TYR A 11 -9.71 -7.62 -4.80
N GLU A 12 -10.93 -8.16 -4.83
CA GLU A 12 -12.16 -7.40 -4.63
C GLU A 12 -12.18 -6.75 -3.24
N ARG A 13 -11.86 -7.50 -2.19
CA ARG A 13 -11.79 -6.98 -0.82
C ARG A 13 -10.74 -5.88 -0.66
N LEU A 14 -9.53 -6.10 -1.18
CA LEU A 14 -8.48 -5.09 -1.12
C LEU A 14 -8.85 -3.86 -1.93
N HIS A 15 -9.43 -4.02 -3.12
CA HIS A 15 -9.89 -2.93 -3.95
C HIS A 15 -10.93 -2.06 -3.21
N ASP A 16 -11.93 -2.70 -2.60
CA ASP A 16 -12.97 -2.02 -1.83
C ASP A 16 -12.41 -1.34 -0.57
N TYR A 17 -11.45 -1.97 0.10
CA TYR A 17 -10.71 -1.37 1.21
C TYR A 17 -9.96 -0.11 0.76
N LEU A 18 -9.25 -0.17 -0.37
CA LEU A 18 -8.51 0.97 -0.92
C LEU A 18 -9.45 2.10 -1.34
N ALA A 19 -10.61 1.79 -1.94
CA ALA A 19 -11.61 2.79 -2.31
C ALA A 19 -12.12 3.61 -1.11
N ARG A 20 -12.13 3.02 0.09
CA ARG A 20 -12.57 3.69 1.34
C ARG A 20 -11.44 4.39 2.10
N ASN A 21 -10.23 3.84 2.06
CA ASN A 21 -9.16 4.22 3.00
C ASN A 21 -7.95 4.89 2.32
N ALA A 22 -7.81 4.78 1.00
CA ALA A 22 -6.69 5.36 0.28
C ALA A 22 -7.01 6.76 -0.25
N HIS A 23 -5.96 7.57 -0.38
CA HIS A 23 -6.02 8.88 -1.01
C HIS A 23 -5.62 8.77 -2.48
N ALA A 24 -6.49 9.17 -3.39
CA ALA A 24 -6.16 9.32 -4.81
C ALA A 24 -5.88 10.79 -5.13
N GLU A 25 -4.79 11.05 -5.85
CA GLU A 25 -4.46 12.39 -6.32
C GLU A 25 -4.99 12.59 -7.75
N PRO A 26 -5.39 13.82 -8.13
CA PRO A 26 -5.76 14.10 -9.51
C PRO A 26 -4.65 13.69 -10.49
N LEU A 27 -5.04 13.04 -11.59
CA LEU A 27 -4.13 12.56 -12.64
C LEU A 27 -3.13 11.47 -12.20
N ASP A 28 -3.34 10.85 -11.05
CA ASP A 28 -2.57 9.68 -10.61
C ASP A 28 -3.41 8.39 -10.79
N ALA A 29 -2.86 7.40 -11.47
CA ALA A 29 -3.53 6.11 -11.68
C ALA A 29 -3.52 5.23 -10.42
N GLY A 30 -2.65 5.52 -9.45
CA GLY A 30 -2.58 4.82 -8.18
C GLY A 30 -3.14 5.65 -7.02
N CYS A 31 -3.39 4.98 -5.91
CA CYS A 31 -3.76 5.60 -4.64
C CYS A 31 -2.66 5.39 -3.59
N THR A 32 -2.67 6.25 -2.58
CA THR A 32 -1.75 6.19 -1.44
C THR A 32 -2.53 5.77 -0.21
N VAL A 33 -2.18 4.63 0.38
CA VAL A 33 -2.78 4.13 1.62
C VAL A 33 -1.79 4.29 2.77
N ARG A 34 -2.29 4.70 3.94
CA ARG A 34 -1.48 4.79 5.16
C ARG A 34 -1.51 3.46 5.91
N LEU A 35 -0.36 3.06 6.42
CA LEU A 35 -0.19 1.79 7.12
C LEU A 35 0.76 2.00 8.28
N SER A 36 0.40 1.57 9.49
CA SER A 36 1.28 1.65 10.66
C SER A 36 1.71 0.24 11.05
N VAL A 37 3.03 -0.01 11.09
CA VAL A 37 3.62 -1.28 11.52
C VAL A 37 4.56 -1.02 12.68
N ASN A 38 4.32 -1.66 13.83
CA ASN A 38 5.18 -1.56 15.01
C ASN A 38 5.49 -0.10 15.42
N GLY A 39 4.49 0.78 15.37
CA GLY A 39 4.64 2.20 15.70
C GLY A 39 5.28 3.08 14.63
N VAL A 40 5.67 2.50 13.49
CA VAL A 40 6.22 3.24 12.34
C VAL A 40 5.14 3.43 11.28
N ASP A 41 4.96 4.67 10.82
CA ASP A 41 4.01 5.00 9.76
C ASP A 41 4.63 4.81 8.38
N TYR A 42 3.81 4.34 7.45
CA TYR A 42 4.15 4.19 6.05
C TYR A 42 3.04 4.76 5.17
N ALA A 43 3.42 5.44 4.10
CA ALA A 43 2.53 5.77 2.99
C ALA A 43 2.88 4.87 1.80
N VAL A 44 1.98 3.96 1.43
CA VAL A 44 2.22 2.97 0.37
C VAL A 44 1.46 3.39 -0.88
N LYS A 45 2.18 3.54 -2.00
CA LYS A 45 1.59 3.82 -3.30
C LYS A 45 1.24 2.50 -4.00
N ILE A 46 -0.04 2.29 -4.24
CA ILE A 46 -0.60 1.07 -4.81
C ILE A 46 -1.54 1.39 -5.97
N GLN A 47 -1.58 0.51 -6.96
CA GLN A 47 -2.40 0.67 -8.15
C GLN A 47 -3.12 -0.66 -8.45
N PRO A 48 -4.46 -0.69 -8.33
CA PRO A 48 -5.26 -1.76 -8.87
C PRO A 48 -5.11 -1.85 -10.38
N GLU A 49 -4.96 -3.07 -10.88
CA GLU A 49 -4.71 -3.36 -12.29
C GLU A 49 -5.73 -4.34 -12.85
N LYS A 50 -5.84 -4.36 -14.18
CA LYS A 50 -6.67 -5.35 -14.88
C LYS A 50 -6.26 -6.79 -14.51
N HIS A 51 -7.23 -7.69 -14.57
CA HIS A 51 -7.08 -9.13 -14.30
C HIS A 51 -6.73 -9.46 -12.85
N CYS A 52 -7.31 -8.76 -11.88
CA CYS A 52 -7.05 -8.99 -10.45
C CYS A 52 -5.58 -8.83 -10.05
N ARG A 53 -4.86 -7.91 -10.71
CA ARG A 53 -3.46 -7.63 -10.41
C ARG A 53 -3.37 -6.41 -9.49
N MET A 54 -2.39 -6.41 -8.60
CA MET A 54 -2.08 -5.27 -7.75
C MET A 54 -0.61 -4.90 -7.94
N ALA A 55 -0.36 -3.63 -8.28
CA ALA A 55 0.97 -3.07 -8.38
C ALA A 55 1.28 -2.26 -7.12
N VAL A 56 2.37 -2.58 -6.43
CA VAL A 56 2.91 -1.73 -5.35
C VAL A 56 4.10 -0.99 -5.91
N LEU A 57 3.98 0.33 -6.06
CA LEU A 57 4.94 1.15 -6.77
C LEU A 57 6.16 1.46 -5.88
N GLN A 58 5.87 2.01 -4.71
CA GLN A 58 6.82 2.47 -3.70
C GLN A 58 6.12 2.64 -2.35
N ALA A 59 6.91 2.77 -1.28
CA ALA A 59 6.41 3.18 0.03
C ALA A 59 7.31 4.27 0.62
N LEU A 60 6.75 5.16 1.42
CA LEU A 60 7.48 6.16 2.17
C LEU A 60 7.36 5.82 3.64
N ARG A 61 8.47 5.49 4.29
CA ARG A 61 8.52 5.40 5.76
C ARG A 61 8.52 6.81 6.33
N ILE A 62 7.72 7.02 7.37
CA ILE A 62 7.56 8.29 8.07
C ILE A 62 7.91 8.02 9.53
N ASP A 63 9.11 8.42 9.91
CA ASP A 63 9.59 8.35 11.28
C ASP A 63 9.42 9.71 11.94
N ARG A 64 8.64 9.77 13.02
CA ARG A 64 8.31 11.01 13.74
C ARG A 64 9.10 11.16 15.04
N ASP A 65 10.02 10.25 15.33
CA ASP A 65 10.80 10.27 16.57
C ASP A 65 12.04 11.17 16.41
N GLY A 66 11.92 12.43 16.87
CA GLY A 66 13.03 13.39 16.93
C GLY A 66 12.62 14.84 16.68
N ALA A 67 13.58 15.66 16.24
CA ALA A 67 13.41 17.10 15.98
C ALA A 67 12.58 17.43 14.71
N GLY A 68 12.02 16.42 14.04
CA GLY A 68 11.22 16.56 12.83
C GLY A 68 11.02 15.22 12.11
N PRO A 69 10.08 15.13 11.16
CA PRO A 69 9.80 13.89 10.45
C PRO A 69 10.97 13.51 9.53
N ARG A 70 11.46 12.28 9.65
CA ARG A 70 12.40 11.66 8.72
C ARG A 70 11.64 10.81 7.72
N TYR A 71 12.06 10.88 6.47
CA TYR A 71 11.45 10.16 5.36
C TYR A 71 12.45 9.22 4.71
N GLU A 72 12.05 7.98 4.47
CA GLU A 72 12.85 7.00 3.72
C GLU A 72 11.98 6.43 2.59
N LEU A 73 12.44 6.60 1.35
CA LEU A 73 11.79 6.00 0.18
C LEU A 73 12.18 4.53 0.06
N ILE A 74 11.18 3.67 0.05
CA ILE A 74 11.31 2.23 -0.08
C ILE A 74 10.85 1.81 -1.47
N THR A 75 11.78 1.25 -2.24
CA THR A 75 11.52 0.67 -3.56
C THR A 75 11.89 -0.81 -3.65
N LYS A 76 12.51 -1.36 -2.59
CA LYS A 76 12.95 -2.76 -2.50
C LYS A 76 11.77 -3.73 -2.54
N GLY A 77 11.79 -4.66 -3.51
CA GLY A 77 10.63 -5.52 -3.81
C GLY A 77 10.18 -6.47 -2.69
N ASN A 78 11.09 -6.90 -1.81
CA ASN A 78 10.75 -7.73 -0.65
C ASN A 78 9.91 -6.95 0.38
N LEU A 79 10.26 -5.70 0.66
CA LEU A 79 9.48 -4.83 1.53
C LEU A 79 8.14 -4.46 0.89
N LEU A 80 8.13 -4.13 -0.40
CA LEU A 80 6.88 -3.85 -1.12
C LEU A 80 5.92 -5.05 -1.15
N SER A 81 6.47 -6.28 -1.27
CA SER A 81 5.67 -7.50 -1.14
C SER A 81 5.08 -7.64 0.26
N SER A 82 5.87 -7.33 1.30
CA SER A 82 5.41 -7.41 2.69
C SER A 82 4.27 -6.43 2.98
N PHE A 83 4.36 -5.20 2.48
CA PHE A 83 3.26 -4.22 2.60
C PHE A 83 1.98 -4.69 1.89
N LEU A 84 2.11 -5.35 0.73
CA LEU A 84 0.95 -5.90 0.03
C LEU A 84 0.25 -6.99 0.86
N GLU A 85 1.01 -7.92 1.45
CA GLU A 85 0.43 -8.98 2.28
C GLU A 85 -0.32 -8.41 3.50
N ILE A 86 0.25 -7.39 4.15
CA ILE A 86 -0.42 -6.71 5.27
C ILE A 86 -1.71 -6.02 4.80
N LEU A 87 -1.70 -5.37 3.65
CA LEU A 87 -2.89 -4.73 3.09
C LEU A 87 -3.98 -5.75 2.72
N ILE A 88 -3.60 -6.91 2.19
CA ILE A 88 -4.54 -8.01 1.90
C ILE A 88 -5.20 -8.50 3.20
N ASP A 89 -4.41 -8.69 4.27
CA ASP A 89 -4.90 -9.13 5.58
C ASP A 89 -5.83 -8.09 6.23
N GLN A 90 -5.46 -6.81 6.19
CA GLN A 90 -6.30 -5.70 6.67
C GLN A 90 -7.62 -5.60 5.89
N GLY A 91 -7.57 -5.75 4.56
CA GLY A 91 -8.76 -5.78 3.72
C GLY A 91 -9.63 -7.02 3.93
N ALA A 92 -9.08 -8.12 4.44
CA ALA A 92 -9.82 -9.33 4.78
C ALA A 92 -10.52 -9.28 6.14
N SER A 93 -10.06 -8.39 7.03
CA SER A 93 -10.58 -8.23 8.40
C SER A 93 -11.73 -7.21 8.50
N GLN A 94 -12.24 -6.70 7.37
CA GLN A 94 -13.30 -5.68 7.25
C GLN A 94 -14.59 -6.26 6.69
#